data_AF-A0A1X7TK93-F1
#
_entry.id   AF-A0A1X7TK93-F1
#
_cell.length_a   1.000
_cell.length_b   1.000
_cell.length_c   1.000
_cell.angle_alpha   90.00
_cell.angle_beta   90.00
_cell.angle_gamma   90.00
#
_symmetry.space_group_name_H-M   'P 1'
#
loop_
_entity.id
_entity.type
_entity.pdbx_description
1 polymer ?
#
loop_
_entity_poly.entity_id
_entity_poly.type
_entity_poly.pdbx_seq_one_letter_code
_entity_poly.pdbx_strand_id
1 'polypeptide(L)' 'LLTHCIPPDIIFKRILNELVATCNCDGTLKAKVTQLAAQYQAQSQLGSKAIFHLEAFTAKFMRIYKQFLEEGLESMDF' A
#
# COMPACT_ATOMS: atom_id res chain seq x y z
N LEU A 1 -7.93 13.02 -10.06
CA LEU A 1 -8.20 11.63 -9.61
C LEU A 1 -9.51 11.52 -8.82
N LEU A 2 -9.75 12.33 -7.77
CA LEU A 2 -11.09 12.47 -7.14
C LEU A 2 -12.02 13.48 -7.84
N THR A 3 -11.46 14.22 -8.79
CA THR A 3 -12.17 15.09 -9.73
C THR A 3 -13.00 14.32 -10.77
N HIS A 4 -12.83 13.00 -10.88
CA HIS A 4 -13.51 12.14 -11.86
C HIS A 4 -14.51 11.15 -11.24
N CYS A 5 -14.93 11.34 -9.97
CA CYS A 5 -15.86 10.45 -9.28
C CYS A 5 -15.44 8.97 -9.22
N ILE A 6 -14.14 8.68 -9.21
CA ILE A 6 -13.65 7.32 -9.05
C ILE A 6 -13.80 6.92 -7.57
N PRO A 7 -14.50 5.82 -7.26
CA PRO A 7 -14.65 5.35 -5.89
C PRO A 7 -13.26 5.05 -5.29
N PRO A 8 -12.99 5.44 -4.03
CA PRO A 8 -11.70 5.17 -3.39
C PRO A 8 -11.37 3.67 -3.33
N ASP A 9 -12.40 2.81 -3.28
CA ASP A 9 -12.29 1.35 -3.34
C ASP A 9 -11.52 0.86 -4.58
N ILE A 10 -11.79 1.45 -5.74
CA ILE A 10 -11.13 1.07 -7.00
C ILE A 10 -9.66 1.52 -6.99
N ILE A 11 -9.38 2.67 -6.38
CA ILE A 11 -8.02 3.20 -6.29
C ILE A 11 -7.16 2.30 -5.39
N PHE A 12 -7.67 1.93 -4.21
CA PHE A 12 -6.98 1.00 -3.31
C PHE A 12 -6.71 -0.36 -3.96
N LYS A 13 -7.70 -0.94 -4.65
CA LYS A 13 -7.54 -2.20 -5.37
C LYS A 13 -6.50 -2.13 -6.49
N ARG A 14 -6.49 -1.05 -7.28
CA ARG A 14 -5.49 -0.87 -8.34
C ARG A 14 -4.09 -0.73 -7.78
N ILE A 15 -3.90 0.12 -6.77
CA ILE A 15 -2.59 0.31 -6.14
C ILE A 15 -2.11 -1.02 -5.55
N LEU A 16 -2.98 -1.76 -4.84
CA LEU A 16 -2.62 -3.07 -4.31
C LEU A 16 -2.18 -4.04 -5.41
N ASN A 17 -2.93 -4.18 -6.50
CA ASN A 17 -2.60 -5.09 -7.59
C ASN A 17 -1.26 -4.76 -8.25
N GLU A 18 -1.01 -3.47 -8.53
CA GLU A 18 0.27 -3.01 -9.07
C GLU A 18 1.42 -3.27 -8.09
N LEU A 19 1.21 -3.04 -6.79
CA LEU A 19 2.21 -3.32 -5.75
C LEU A 19 2.49 -4.81 -5.60
N VAL A 20 1.47 -5.67 -5.65
CA VAL A 20 1.64 -7.13 -5.56
C VAL A 20 2.34 -7.68 -6.80
N ALA A 21 2.12 -7.07 -7.97
CA ALA A 21 2.78 -7.43 -9.22
C ALA A 21 4.25 -6.98 -9.25
N THR A 22 4.55 -5.76 -8.78
CA THR A 22 5.91 -5.22 -8.74
C THR A 22 6.74 -5.80 -7.60
N CYS A 23 6.13 -6.06 -6.45
CA CYS A 23 6.77 -6.67 -5.31
C CYS A 23 6.83 -8.19 -5.51
N ASN A 24 7.73 -8.66 -6.38
CA ASN A 24 7.92 -10.10 -6.59
C ASN A 24 8.66 -10.79 -5.44
N CYS A 25 9.14 -10.01 -4.45
CA CYS A 25 9.92 -10.47 -3.33
C CYS A 25 9.06 -10.53 -2.05
N ASP A 26 8.99 -11.72 -1.47
CA ASP A 26 8.41 -12.07 -0.18
C ASP A 26 6.87 -12.07 -0.04
N GLY A 27 6.31 -13.27 0.19
CA GLY A 27 4.88 -13.49 0.46
C GLY A 27 4.41 -12.86 1.76
N THR A 28 5.32 -12.68 2.73
CA THR A 28 5.01 -12.06 4.02
C THR A 28 4.73 -10.56 3.86
N LEU A 29 5.53 -9.87 3.04
CA LEU A 29 5.30 -8.47 2.70
C LEU A 29 3.96 -8.28 1.97
N LYS A 30 3.64 -9.15 1.00
CA LYS A 30 2.34 -9.13 0.29
C LYS A 30 1.15 -9.24 1.24
N ALA A 31 1.22 -10.15 2.22
CA ALA A 31 0.16 -10.32 3.21
C ALA A 31 -0.02 -9.05 4.07
N LYS A 32 1.09 -8.47 4.54
CA LYS A 32 1.08 -7.25 5.38
C LYS A 32 0.52 -6.03 4.63
N VAL A 33 0.91 -5.85 3.37
CA VAL A 33 0.44 -4.76 2.51
C VAL A 33 -1.05 -4.92 2.18
N THR A 34 -1.50 -6.16 1.93
CA THR A 34 -2.91 -6.48 1.69
C THR A 34 -3.78 -6.17 2.91
N GLN A 35 -3.33 -6.54 4.11
CA GLN A 35 -4.03 -6.23 5.35
C GLN A 35 -4.13 -4.72 5.59
N LEU A 36 -3.04 -3.97 5.35
CA LEU A 36 -3.04 -2.51 5.46
C LEU A 36 -4.02 -1.88 4.48
N ALA A 37 -4.00 -2.29 3.21
CA ALA A 37 -4.92 -1.76 2.20
C ALA A 37 -6.38 -1.97 2.59
N ALA A 38 -6.74 -3.17 3.09
CA ALA A 38 -8.09 -3.48 3.55
C ALA A 38 -8.53 -2.58 4.73
N GLN A 39 -7.64 -2.32 5.69
CA GLN A 39 -7.92 -1.43 6.81
C GLN A 39 -8.13 0.03 6.37
N TYR A 40 -7.23 0.57 5.55
CA TYR A 40 -7.36 1.95 5.05
C TYR A 40 -8.58 2.14 4.14
N GLN A 41 -8.93 1.13 3.35
CA GLN A 41 -10.15 1.11 2.53
C GLN A 41 -11.41 1.16 3.40
N ALA A 42 -11.52 0.30 4.42
CA ALA A 42 -12.66 0.29 5.34
C ALA A 42 -12.80 1.62 6.09
N GLN A 43 -11.69 2.18 6.57
CA GLN A 43 -11.67 3.49 7.22
C GLN A 43 -12.07 4.63 6.28
N SER A 44 -11.66 4.56 5.01
CA SER A 44 -12.05 5.54 3.99
C SER A 44 -13.55 5.51 3.66
N GLN A 45 -14.25 4.39 3.91
CA GLN A 45 -15.71 4.30 3.71
C GLN A 45 -16.51 4.82 4.90
N LEU A 46 -15.91 4.90 6.10
CA LEU A 46 -16.58 5.31 7.34
C LEU A 46 -16.82 6.83 7.46
N GLY A 47 -16.50 7.62 6.43
CA GLY A 47 -16.82 9.06 6.36
C GLY A 47 -15.64 10.02 6.47
N SER A 48 -14.40 9.52 6.56
CA SER A 48 -13.20 10.36 6.51
C SER A 48 -12.77 10.64 5.07
N LYS A 49 -12.12 11.79 4.83
CA LYS A 49 -11.74 12.19 3.46
C LYS A 49 -10.78 11.16 2.87
N ALA A 50 -11.20 10.51 1.79
CA ALA A 50 -10.47 9.42 1.14
C ALA A 50 -9.01 9.77 0.77
N ILE A 51 -8.73 11.04 0.46
CA ILE A 51 -7.37 11.54 0.15
C ILE A 51 -6.40 11.27 1.28
N PHE A 52 -6.78 11.57 2.52
CA PHE A 52 -5.89 11.41 3.68
C PHE A 52 -5.57 9.94 3.94
N HIS A 53 -6.56 9.06 3.80
CA HIS A 53 -6.32 7.62 3.94
C HIS A 53 -5.43 7.08 2.83
N LEU A 54 -5.57 7.60 1.61
CA LEU A 54 -4.73 7.21 0.49
C LEU A 54 -3.27 7.65 0.70
N GLU A 55 -3.08 8.91 1.12
CA GLU A 55 -1.75 9.45 1.43
C GLU A 55 -1.10 8.70 2.60
N ALA A 56 -1.85 8.47 3.68
CA ALA A 56 -1.37 7.71 4.83
C ALA A 56 -0.99 6.27 4.46
N PHE A 57 -1.79 5.62 3.59
CA PHE A 57 -1.49 4.29 3.08
C PHE A 57 -0.19 4.29 2.26
N THR A 58 -0.04 5.21 1.30
CA THR A 58 1.17 5.30 0.46
C THR A 58 2.41 5.59 1.30
N ALA A 59 2.35 6.52 2.26
CA ALA A 59 3.47 6.83 3.15
C ALA A 59 3.86 5.61 4.00
N LYS A 60 2.86 4.88 4.52
CA LYS A 60 3.11 3.68 5.33
C LYS A 60 3.66 2.54 4.49
N PHE A 61 3.18 2.38 3.26
CA PHE A 61 3.73 1.43 2.29
C PHE A 61 5.19 1.77 1.96
N MET A 62 5.49 3.02 1.61
CA MET A 62 6.86 3.46 1.28
C MET A 62 7.84 3.20 2.42
N ARG A 63 7.43 3.44 3.67
CA ARG A 63 8.27 3.13 4.84
C ARG A 63 8.56 1.63 4.96
N ILE A 64 7.54 0.78 4.83
CA ILE A 64 7.71 -0.68 4.94
C ILE A 64 8.57 -1.19 3.79
N TYR A 65 8.32 -0.69 2.58
CA TYR A 65 9.07 -1.05 1.38
C TYR A 65 10.55 -0.63 1.47
N LYS A 66 10.82 0.58 1.99
CA LYS A 66 12.18 1.06 2.22
C LYS A 66 12.91 0.16 3.23
N GLN A 67 12.29 -0.14 4.38
CA GLN A 67 12.88 -1.02 5.39
C GLN A 67 13.18 -2.41 4.81
N PHE A 68 12.28 -2.96 4.00
CA PHE A 68 12.49 -4.26 3.35
C PHE A 68 13.64 -4.22 2.33
N LEU A 69 13.79 -3.13 1.57
CA LEU A 69 14.93 -2.95 0.68
C LEU A 69 16.25 -2.81 1.45
N GLU A 70 16.26 -2.08 2.57
CA GLU A 70 17.45 -1.95 3.42
C GLU A 70 17.85 -3.30 4.02
N GLU A 71 16.91 -4.05 4.59
CA GLU A 71 17.15 -5.42 5.12
C GLU A 71 17.62 -6.39 4.02
N GLY A 72 17.06 -6.29 2.81
CA GLY A 72 17.49 -7.08 1.66
C GLY A 72 18.88 -6.71 1.14
N LEU A 73 19.23 -5.42 1.14
CA LEU A 73 20.52 -4.92 0.68
C LEU A 73 21.64 -5.24 1.68
N GLU A 74 21.38 -5.14 2.99
CA GLU A 74 22.33 -5.54 4.04
C GLU A 74 22.68 -7.04 3.97
N SER A 75 21.79 -7.88 3.43
CA SER A 75 22.07 -9.31 3.22
C SER A 75 22.97 -9.63 2.00
N MET A 76 23.27 -8.63 1.15
CA MET A 76 24.14 -8.77 -0.03
C MET A 76 25.52 -8.12 0.13
N ASP A 77 25.82 -7.50 1.27
CA ASP A 77 27.10 -6.81 1.54
C ASP A 77 28.09 -7.68 2.37
N PHE A 78 28.18 -8.97 2.05
CA PHE A 78 29.20 -9.89 2.58
C PHE A 78 29.99 -10.59 1.47
#